data_AF-A0A2D5HM10-F1
#
_entry.id   AF-A0A2D5HM10-F1
#
_cell.length_a   1.000
_cell.length_b   1.000
_cell.length_c   1.000
_cell.angle_alpha   90.00
_cell.angle_beta   90.00
_cell.angle_gamma   90.00
#
_symmetry.space_group_name_H-M   'P 1'
#
loop_
_entity.id
_entity.type
_entity.pdbx_description
1 polymer ?
#
loop_
_entity_poly.entity_id
_entity_poly.type
_entity_poly.pdbx_seq_one_letter_code
_entity_poly.pdbx_strand_id
1 'polypeptide(L)'
;MKSINKKNIEFLNNKSTKNIEKLIKIMSYLRDPENGCAWDREQTFESIAPYTVEEAYEVVQAIQDRDFEGLQDELGDLLLQVVFLSQLANEKNLFNFEDVVLSIKEKLIRRHPHIFDYKNKKILNTPEDVRNQWDKIKLKEKNNNEFNKSSLDRVTKTLPSVLKSQKIQEEVSKDGFDFKNVEDCINKLLEELNEYKEALQTQNKKNLIDEGGDLLFSAINILRKSGINSEEALYNANGKFINRYRKAEELASNDGFQFKEITIFKKNEYWIKSKKFYS
;
A
#
# COMPACT_ATOMS: atom_id res chain seq x y z
N MET A 1 14.59 32.19 25.70
CA MET A 1 14.43 32.72 24.32
C MET A 1 15.79 33.17 23.78
N LYS A 2 16.54 32.27 23.14
CA LYS A 2 17.84 32.58 22.53
C LYS A 2 17.79 32.28 21.03
N SER A 3 17.72 33.37 20.26
CA SER A 3 18.28 33.58 18.91
C SER A 3 18.49 32.33 18.04
N ILE A 4 17.45 31.94 17.29
CA ILE A 4 17.62 31.17 16.05
C ILE A 4 18.36 32.08 15.07
N ASN A 5 19.57 31.68 14.69
CA ASN A 5 20.50 32.45 13.86
C ASN A 5 19.94 32.57 12.43
N LYS A 6 19.36 33.74 12.10
CA LYS A 6 18.74 34.06 10.81
C LYS A 6 19.64 33.83 9.58
N LYS A 7 20.96 33.69 9.75
CA LYS A 7 21.93 33.44 8.67
C LYS A 7 21.91 32.02 8.09
N ASN A 8 21.35 31.02 8.77
CA ASN A 8 21.37 29.63 8.27
C ASN A 8 20.19 29.27 7.34
N ILE A 9 19.28 30.21 7.04
CA ILE A 9 18.00 29.96 6.35
C ILE A 9 17.94 30.68 4.99
N GLU A 10 18.96 31.48 4.66
CA GLU A 10 18.96 32.36 3.49
C GLU A 10 18.99 31.61 2.13
N PHE A 11 19.44 30.34 2.12
CA PHE A 11 19.39 29.49 0.92
C PHE A 11 17.98 28.98 0.58
N LEU A 12 16.98 29.23 1.45
CA LEU A 12 15.62 28.69 1.32
C LEU A 12 14.68 29.46 0.35
N ASN A 13 15.14 30.43 -0.46
CA ASN A 13 14.25 31.35 -1.21
C ASN A 13 14.36 31.36 -2.77
N ASN A 14 14.26 30.24 -3.50
CA ASN A 14 13.67 30.21 -4.88
C ASN A 14 12.81 28.94 -5.04
N LYS A 15 11.90 28.95 -6.01
CA LYS A 15 10.51 28.53 -5.76
C LYS A 15 10.04 27.17 -6.31
N SER A 16 10.85 26.36 -6.97
CA SER A 16 10.42 25.00 -7.35
C SER A 16 11.58 24.01 -7.37
N THR A 17 12.60 24.25 -8.21
CA THR A 17 13.83 23.43 -8.23
C THR A 17 14.55 23.46 -6.88
N LYS A 18 14.58 24.62 -6.20
CA LYS A 18 15.27 24.69 -4.91
C LYS A 18 14.52 23.99 -3.76
N ASN A 19 13.21 23.74 -3.80
CA ASN A 19 12.53 23.16 -2.63
C ASN A 19 12.91 21.68 -2.43
N ILE A 20 12.95 20.91 -3.51
CA ILE A 20 13.47 19.54 -3.50
C ILE A 20 14.97 19.53 -3.17
N GLU A 21 15.77 20.41 -3.76
CA GLU A 21 17.20 20.53 -3.40
C GLU A 21 17.40 20.84 -1.92
N LYS A 22 16.57 21.71 -1.32
CA LYS A 22 16.62 22.01 0.12
C LYS A 22 16.23 20.80 0.95
N LEU A 23 15.19 20.06 0.55
CA LEU A 23 14.76 18.85 1.26
C LEU A 23 15.89 17.82 1.28
N ILE A 24 16.54 17.58 0.13
CA ILE A 24 17.69 16.69 0.02
C ILE A 24 18.84 17.19 0.93
N LYS A 25 19.12 18.49 0.92
CA LYS A 25 20.15 19.09 1.80
C LYS A 25 19.81 18.96 3.29
N ILE A 26 18.55 19.15 3.65
CA ILE A 26 18.07 18.96 5.03
C ILE A 26 18.32 17.52 5.45
N MET A 27 17.92 16.55 4.63
CA MET A 27 18.15 15.13 4.92
C MET A 27 19.64 14.80 5.05
N SER A 28 20.48 15.31 4.13
CA SER A 28 21.94 15.17 4.23
C SER A 28 22.51 15.78 5.51
N TYR A 29 21.96 16.89 6.00
CA TYR A 29 22.39 17.52 7.25
C TYR A 29 21.91 16.73 8.48
N LEU A 30 20.66 16.23 8.46
CA LEU A 30 20.12 15.36 9.51
C LEU A 30 20.94 14.09 9.66
N ARG A 31 21.49 13.57 8.56
CA ARG A 31 22.35 12.37 8.55
C ARG A 31 23.86 12.66 8.58
N ASP A 32 24.26 13.91 8.77
CA ASP A 32 25.69 14.26 8.90
C ASP A 32 26.34 13.48 10.06
N PRO A 33 27.45 12.76 9.85
CA PRO A 33 28.05 11.88 10.86
C PRO A 33 28.42 12.58 12.16
N GLU A 34 28.79 13.87 12.10
CA GLU A 34 29.26 14.64 13.25
C GLU A 34 28.15 15.49 13.87
N ASN A 35 27.37 16.20 13.04
CA ASN A 35 26.45 17.25 13.46
C ASN A 35 24.97 16.89 13.25
N GLY A 36 24.68 15.73 12.67
CA GLY A 36 23.33 15.27 12.39
C GLY A 36 22.51 14.93 13.64
N CYS A 37 21.26 14.53 13.41
CA CYS A 37 20.39 14.01 14.43
C CYS A 37 20.76 12.55 14.74
N ALA A 38 20.82 12.19 16.03
CA ALA A 38 21.21 10.85 16.45
C ALA A 38 20.27 9.77 15.94
N TRP A 39 18.96 10.04 15.95
CA TRP A 39 17.95 9.11 15.44
C TRP A 39 18.08 8.93 13.93
N ASP A 40 18.17 10.03 13.18
CA ASP A 40 18.27 9.97 11.72
C ASP A 40 19.53 9.23 11.27
N ARG A 41 20.68 9.44 11.93
CA ARG A 41 21.93 8.73 11.60
C ARG A 41 21.86 7.22 11.80
N GLU A 42 21.16 6.77 12.83
CA GLU A 42 21.08 5.34 13.18
C GLU A 42 20.23 4.54 12.19
N GLN A 43 19.35 5.19 11.42
CA GLN A 43 18.45 4.52 10.50
C GLN A 43 19.19 3.81 9.35
N THR A 44 18.63 2.68 8.93
CA THR A 44 19.07 1.85 7.80
C THR A 44 17.94 1.66 6.79
N PHE A 45 18.20 1.00 5.66
CA PHE A 45 17.13 0.68 4.69
C PHE A 45 16.03 -0.17 5.34
N GLU A 46 16.42 -1.13 6.17
CA GLU A 46 15.52 -2.06 6.85
C GLU A 46 14.66 -1.36 7.91
N SER A 47 15.22 -0.38 8.63
CA SER A 47 14.46 0.37 9.64
C SER A 47 13.49 1.38 9.02
N ILE A 48 13.80 1.92 7.83
CA ILE A 48 12.94 2.87 7.11
C ILE A 48 11.81 2.20 6.32
N ALA A 49 12.00 0.95 5.89
CA ALA A 49 11.03 0.25 5.04
C ALA A 49 9.61 0.14 5.65
N PRO A 50 9.43 -0.17 6.96
CA PRO A 50 8.10 -0.19 7.57
C PRO A 50 7.38 1.16 7.49
N TYR A 51 8.05 2.26 7.81
CA TYR A 51 7.48 3.61 7.74
C TYR A 51 7.05 3.95 6.31
N THR A 52 7.81 3.54 5.29
CA THR A 52 7.41 3.71 3.87
C THR A 52 6.07 3.05 3.55
N VAL A 53 5.78 1.91 4.17
CA VAL A 53 4.49 1.24 4.00
C VAL A 53 3.42 1.99 4.78
N GLU A 54 3.68 2.37 6.03
CA GLU A 54 2.75 3.13 6.88
C GLU A 54 2.29 4.43 6.19
N GLU A 55 3.21 5.29 5.74
CA GLU A 55 2.85 6.55 5.07
C GLU A 55 2.04 6.33 3.78
N ALA A 56 2.29 5.22 3.07
CA ALA A 56 1.51 4.88 1.89
C ALA A 56 0.05 4.54 2.24
N TYR A 57 -0.21 3.96 3.41
CA TYR A 57 -1.57 3.71 3.91
C TYR A 57 -2.22 4.95 4.51
N GLU A 58 -1.45 5.88 5.11
CA GLU A 58 -1.99 7.17 5.57
C GLU A 58 -2.42 8.05 4.38
N VAL A 59 -1.67 8.05 3.28
CA VAL A 59 -2.11 8.65 2.00
C VAL A 59 -3.44 8.04 1.53
N VAL A 60 -3.61 6.72 1.64
CA VAL A 60 -4.87 6.04 1.31
C VAL A 60 -6.00 6.50 2.24
N GLN A 61 -5.74 6.61 3.55
CA GLN A 61 -6.70 7.09 4.55
C GLN A 61 -7.19 8.50 4.20
N ALA A 62 -6.27 9.42 3.97
CA ALA A 62 -6.58 10.82 3.68
C ALA A 62 -7.43 10.97 2.40
N ILE A 63 -7.16 10.18 1.35
CA ILE A 63 -7.99 10.14 0.14
C ILE A 63 -9.41 9.66 0.45
N GLN A 64 -9.53 8.59 1.24
CA GLN A 64 -10.83 7.99 1.57
C GLN A 64 -11.69 8.91 2.44
N ASP A 65 -11.07 9.58 3.41
CA ASP A 65 -11.75 10.55 4.27
C ASP A 65 -12.02 11.89 3.57
N ARG A 66 -11.52 12.05 2.33
CA ARG A 66 -11.52 13.32 1.58
C ARG A 66 -10.86 14.47 2.36
N ASP A 67 -9.91 14.13 3.21
CA ASP A 67 -9.08 15.08 3.93
C ASP A 67 -7.93 15.52 3.01
N PHE A 68 -8.21 16.51 2.17
CA PHE A 68 -7.22 17.02 1.21
C PHE A 68 -6.12 17.85 1.86
N GLU A 69 -6.35 18.38 3.07
CA GLU A 69 -5.31 19.06 3.84
C GLU A 69 -4.34 18.01 4.41
N GLY A 70 -4.85 16.99 5.09
CA GLY A 70 -4.06 15.85 5.56
C GLY A 70 -3.33 15.14 4.41
N LEU A 71 -3.99 14.93 3.26
CA LEU A 71 -3.36 14.32 2.08
C LEU A 71 -2.08 15.04 1.64
N GLN A 72 -2.02 16.37 1.76
CA GLN A 72 -0.82 17.12 1.40
C GLN A 72 0.35 16.77 2.34
N ASP A 73 0.06 16.62 3.63
CA ASP A 73 1.06 16.29 4.65
C ASP A 73 1.53 14.84 4.49
N GLU A 74 0.61 13.88 4.33
CA GLU A 74 0.94 12.46 4.11
C GLU A 74 1.74 12.22 2.82
N LEU A 75 1.47 12.97 1.75
CA LEU A 75 2.30 12.95 0.54
C LEU A 75 3.71 13.50 0.79
N GLY A 76 3.84 14.46 1.70
CA GLY A 76 5.11 14.98 2.18
C GLY A 76 5.91 13.93 2.95
N ASP A 77 5.25 13.21 3.85
CA ASP A 77 5.88 12.15 4.65
C ASP A 77 6.26 10.94 3.78
N LEU A 78 5.42 10.55 2.82
CA LEU A 78 5.81 9.54 1.83
C LEU A 78 7.00 9.99 0.97
N LEU A 79 7.07 11.27 0.59
CA LEU A 79 8.22 11.84 -0.12
C LEU A 79 9.47 11.85 0.77
N LEU A 80 9.34 12.13 2.07
CA LEU A 80 10.42 12.08 3.04
C LEU A 80 11.07 10.69 3.02
N GLN A 81 10.28 9.60 3.01
CA GLN A 81 10.83 8.24 2.95
C GLN A 81 11.67 8.00 1.68
N VAL A 82 11.21 8.50 0.52
CA VAL A 82 11.97 8.41 -0.74
C VAL A 82 13.29 9.17 -0.66
N VAL A 83 13.29 10.38 -0.09
CA VAL A 83 14.50 11.19 0.09
C VAL A 83 15.45 10.52 1.09
N PHE A 84 14.94 9.97 2.18
CA PHE A 84 15.72 9.27 3.21
C PHE A 84 16.46 8.05 2.63
N LEU A 85 15.73 7.16 1.94
CA LEU A 85 16.31 5.98 1.30
C LEU A 85 17.32 6.37 0.20
N SER A 86 17.05 7.45 -0.54
CA SER A 86 18.00 7.98 -1.54
C SER A 86 19.28 8.53 -0.89
N GLN A 87 19.17 9.17 0.27
CA GLN A 87 20.33 9.65 1.03
C GLN A 87 21.17 8.48 1.56
N LEU A 88 20.54 7.45 2.12
CA LEU A 88 21.21 6.20 2.54
C LEU A 88 21.94 5.50 1.37
N ALA A 89 21.32 5.46 0.19
CA ALA A 89 21.93 4.90 -1.01
C ALA A 89 23.12 5.74 -1.48
N ASN A 90 23.02 7.07 -1.40
CA ASN A 90 24.08 7.99 -1.77
C ASN A 90 25.30 7.86 -0.83
N GLU A 91 25.07 7.74 0.48
CA GLU A 91 26.12 7.48 1.48
C GLU A 91 26.90 6.18 1.19
N LYS A 92 26.27 5.21 0.54
CA LYS A 92 26.87 3.93 0.13
C LYS A 92 27.37 3.92 -1.31
N ASN A 93 27.34 5.06 -2.02
CA ASN A 93 27.70 5.20 -3.43
C ASN A 93 26.93 4.24 -4.36
N LEU A 94 25.65 3.95 -4.06
CA LEU A 94 24.81 3.07 -4.88
C LEU A 94 24.05 3.84 -5.96
N PHE A 95 23.29 4.85 -5.54
CA PHE A 95 22.55 5.80 -6.36
C PHE A 95 22.12 6.97 -5.48
N ASN A 96 21.69 8.08 -6.08
CA ASN A 96 21.17 9.24 -5.38
C ASN A 96 19.73 9.58 -5.82
N PHE A 97 19.17 10.65 -5.25
CA PHE A 97 17.80 11.07 -5.56
C PHE A 97 17.60 11.46 -7.04
N GLU A 98 18.60 12.06 -7.69
CA GLU A 98 18.52 12.41 -9.12
C GLU A 98 18.44 11.15 -9.99
N ASP A 99 19.17 10.09 -9.63
CA ASP A 99 19.08 8.79 -10.32
C ASP A 99 17.68 8.17 -10.20
N VAL A 100 17.03 8.31 -9.04
CA VAL A 100 15.64 7.88 -8.83
C VAL A 100 14.68 8.65 -9.74
N VAL A 101 14.83 9.98 -9.81
CA VAL A 101 14.02 10.85 -10.68
C VAL A 101 14.25 10.52 -12.16
N LEU A 102 15.50 10.33 -12.57
CA LEU A 102 15.86 9.96 -13.94
C LEU A 102 15.22 8.62 -14.33
N SER A 103 15.33 7.62 -13.46
CA SER A 103 14.76 6.28 -13.67
C SER A 103 13.24 6.31 -13.88
N ILE A 104 12.50 7.09 -13.08
CA ILE A 104 11.04 7.21 -13.26
C ILE A 104 10.68 8.03 -14.51
N LYS A 105 11.42 9.11 -14.81
CA LYS A 105 11.23 9.94 -16.00
C LYS A 105 11.39 9.12 -17.29
N GLU A 106 12.49 8.39 -17.43
CA GLU A 106 12.73 7.54 -18.60
C GLU A 106 11.67 6.44 -18.73
N LYS A 107 11.26 5.83 -17.60
CA LYS A 107 10.20 4.82 -17.57
C LYS A 107 8.85 5.38 -18.03
N LEU A 108 8.47 6.57 -17.54
CA LEU A 108 7.21 7.20 -17.94
C LEU A 108 7.20 7.55 -19.43
N ILE A 109 8.27 8.14 -19.96
CA ILE A 109 8.38 8.45 -21.39
C ILE A 109 8.24 7.18 -22.23
N ARG A 110 9.00 6.14 -21.86
CA ARG A 110 9.03 4.88 -22.60
C ARG A 110 7.73 4.08 -22.56
N ARG A 111 6.94 4.20 -21.48
CA ARG A 111 5.63 3.51 -21.35
C ARG A 111 4.46 4.29 -21.94
N HIS A 112 4.68 5.56 -22.31
CA HIS A 112 3.69 6.40 -22.97
C HIS A 112 4.13 6.84 -24.37
N PRO A 113 4.52 5.93 -25.29
CA PRO A 113 4.84 6.31 -26.68
C PRO A 113 3.64 6.95 -27.37
N HIS A 114 2.41 6.62 -26.96
CA HIS A 114 1.19 7.27 -27.45
C HIS A 114 1.08 8.76 -27.05
N ILE A 115 1.94 9.26 -26.15
CA ILE A 115 2.06 10.69 -25.80
C ILE A 115 3.36 11.27 -26.36
N PHE A 116 4.49 10.58 -26.15
CA PHE A 116 5.84 11.13 -26.38
C PHE A 116 6.51 10.71 -27.70
N ASP A 117 6.04 9.68 -28.40
CA ASP A 117 6.55 9.33 -29.75
C ASP A 117 5.71 10.05 -30.81
N TYR A 118 6.11 11.28 -31.13
CA TYR A 118 5.43 12.11 -32.12
C TYR A 118 5.47 11.54 -33.55
N LYS A 119 6.35 10.58 -33.85
CA LYS A 119 6.52 10.01 -35.20
C LYS A 119 5.65 8.77 -35.41
N ASN A 120 5.40 7.97 -34.37
CA ASN A 120 4.59 6.74 -34.45
C ASN A 120 3.41 6.72 -33.48
N LYS A 121 2.84 7.90 -33.19
CA LYS A 121 1.77 8.06 -32.20
C LYS A 121 0.55 7.22 -32.55
N LYS A 122 0.34 6.10 -31.85
CA LYS A 122 -0.95 5.41 -31.86
C LYS A 122 -1.93 6.19 -31.01
N ILE A 123 -3.10 6.48 -31.57
CA ILE A 123 -4.22 7.03 -30.80
C ILE A 123 -4.82 5.88 -30.00
N LEU A 124 -4.73 5.96 -28.68
CA LEU A 124 -5.40 5.06 -27.76
C LEU A 124 -6.62 5.81 -27.22
N ASN A 125 -7.82 5.28 -27.45
CA ASN A 125 -9.07 5.98 -27.16
C ASN A 125 -9.71 5.56 -25.83
N THR A 126 -9.19 4.49 -25.21
CA THR A 126 -9.74 3.96 -23.96
C THR A 126 -8.65 3.76 -22.90
N PRO A 127 -9.01 3.86 -21.59
CA PRO A 127 -8.10 3.51 -20.50
C PRO A 127 -7.57 2.06 -20.61
N GLU A 128 -8.39 1.16 -21.15
CA GLU A 128 -8.03 -0.25 -21.31
C GLU A 128 -6.95 -0.44 -22.38
N ASP A 129 -7.00 0.32 -23.48
CA ASP A 129 -5.95 0.33 -24.50
C ASP A 129 -4.61 0.80 -23.93
N VAL A 130 -4.65 1.85 -23.09
CA VAL A 130 -3.47 2.39 -22.40
C VAL A 130 -2.88 1.37 -21.43
N ARG A 131 -3.73 0.72 -20.63
CA ARG A 131 -3.31 -0.34 -19.69
C ARG A 131 -2.67 -1.52 -20.42
N ASN A 132 -3.29 -2.00 -21.50
CA ASN A 132 -2.76 -3.10 -22.31
C ASN A 132 -1.41 -2.76 -22.95
N GLN A 133 -1.24 -1.53 -23.43
CA GLN A 133 0.06 -1.08 -23.92
C GLN A 133 1.11 -1.05 -22.82
N TRP A 134 0.76 -0.50 -21.66
CA TRP A 134 1.66 -0.39 -20.50
C TRP A 134 2.15 -1.78 -20.07
N ASP A 135 1.25 -2.75 -19.96
CA ASP A 135 1.59 -4.13 -19.62
C ASP A 135 2.50 -4.76 -20.68
N LYS A 136 2.19 -4.60 -21.98
CA LYS A 136 3.05 -5.08 -23.08
C LYS A 136 4.46 -4.49 -23.03
N ILE A 137 4.58 -3.19 -22.76
CA ILE A 137 5.88 -2.52 -22.66
C ILE A 137 6.61 -3.04 -21.43
N LYS A 138 5.96 -3.08 -20.25
CA LYS A 138 6.51 -3.60 -18.99
C LYS A 138 7.10 -5.01 -19.15
N LEU A 139 6.47 -5.87 -19.93
CA LEU A 139 6.97 -7.21 -20.26
C LEU A 139 8.26 -7.18 -21.08
N LYS A 140 8.34 -6.30 -22.09
CA LYS A 140 9.54 -6.14 -22.92
C LYS A 140 10.73 -5.55 -22.15
N GLU A 141 10.50 -4.70 -21.14
CA GLU A 141 11.60 -4.06 -20.38
C GLU A 141 12.37 -5.04 -19.49
N LYS A 142 11.71 -6.13 -19.05
CA LYS A 142 12.31 -7.14 -18.16
C LYS A 142 13.16 -8.15 -18.96
N ASN A 143 14.05 -7.69 -19.84
CA ASN A 143 14.86 -8.51 -20.77
C ASN A 143 15.34 -9.87 -20.19
N ASN A 144 14.71 -10.94 -20.70
CA ASN A 144 15.34 -12.10 -21.37
C ASN A 144 16.19 -13.17 -20.66
N ASN A 145 16.24 -13.36 -19.33
CA ASN A 145 16.76 -14.66 -18.81
C ASN A 145 16.16 -15.20 -17.49
N GLU A 146 15.44 -14.42 -16.67
CA GLU A 146 14.96 -14.93 -15.37
C GLU A 146 13.43 -15.02 -15.21
N PHE A 147 12.63 -14.27 -15.98
CA PHE A 147 11.17 -14.17 -15.83
C PHE A 147 10.37 -14.93 -16.91
N ASN A 148 11.03 -15.78 -17.69
CA ASN A 148 10.42 -16.51 -18.82
C ASN A 148 9.94 -17.92 -18.44
N LYS A 149 9.96 -18.30 -17.15
CA LYS A 149 9.51 -19.64 -16.72
C LYS A 149 8.07 -19.63 -16.19
N SER A 150 7.62 -18.57 -15.53
CA SER A 150 6.27 -18.50 -14.97
C SER A 150 5.64 -17.10 -15.05
N SER A 151 4.32 -17.03 -15.28
CA SER A 151 3.56 -15.78 -15.16
C SER A 151 3.64 -15.17 -13.76
N LEU A 152 3.88 -15.99 -12.73
CA LEU A 152 4.05 -15.56 -11.34
C LEU A 152 5.34 -14.78 -11.10
N ASP A 153 6.34 -14.89 -11.98
CA ASP A 153 7.53 -14.07 -11.88
C ASP A 153 7.15 -12.57 -12.02
N ARG A 154 5.96 -12.24 -12.55
CA ARG A 154 5.47 -10.86 -12.66
C ARG A 154 4.99 -10.26 -11.35
N VAL A 155 4.77 -11.07 -10.31
CA VAL A 155 4.33 -10.62 -8.99
C VAL A 155 5.52 -10.14 -8.16
N THR A 156 5.49 -8.89 -7.70
CA THR A 156 6.56 -8.35 -6.85
C THR A 156 6.59 -9.11 -5.51
N LYS A 157 7.78 -9.56 -5.08
CA LYS A 157 7.94 -10.33 -3.83
C LYS A 157 7.54 -9.56 -2.57
N THR A 158 7.59 -8.22 -2.61
CA THR A 158 7.47 -7.29 -1.47
C THR A 158 6.04 -6.80 -1.19
N LEU A 159 5.02 -7.29 -1.89
CA LEU A 159 3.63 -6.88 -1.63
C LEU A 159 3.11 -7.52 -0.32
N PRO A 160 2.28 -6.80 0.46
CA PRO A 160 1.48 -7.39 1.54
C PRO A 160 0.68 -8.59 1.05
N SER A 161 0.47 -9.58 1.93
CA SER A 161 -0.08 -10.89 1.54
C SER A 161 -1.42 -10.80 0.80
N VAL A 162 -2.33 -9.90 1.19
CA VAL A 162 -3.64 -9.75 0.54
C VAL A 162 -3.50 -9.21 -0.89
N LEU A 163 -2.78 -8.10 -1.09
CA LEU A 163 -2.45 -7.58 -2.43
C LEU A 163 -1.66 -8.60 -3.27
N LYS A 164 -0.72 -9.31 -2.65
CA LYS A 164 0.09 -10.32 -3.33
C LYS A 164 -0.77 -11.47 -3.83
N SER A 165 -1.67 -11.99 -3.01
CA SER A 165 -2.62 -13.05 -3.39
C SER A 165 -3.52 -12.62 -4.54
N GLN A 166 -4.10 -11.42 -4.46
CA GLN A 166 -4.88 -10.88 -5.57
C GLN A 166 -4.05 -10.77 -6.85
N LYS A 167 -2.80 -10.30 -6.75
CA LYS A 167 -1.92 -10.15 -7.91
C LYS A 167 -1.50 -11.48 -8.53
N ILE A 168 -1.25 -12.50 -7.72
CA ILE A 168 -1.01 -13.88 -8.17
C ILE A 168 -2.19 -14.34 -9.04
N GLN A 169 -3.41 -14.20 -8.53
CA GLN A 169 -4.63 -14.61 -9.21
C GLN A 169 -4.87 -13.82 -10.51
N GLU A 170 -4.59 -12.51 -10.52
CA GLU A 170 -4.64 -11.69 -11.73
C GLU A 170 -3.65 -12.18 -12.80
N GLU A 171 -2.41 -12.50 -12.42
CA GLU A 171 -1.41 -12.93 -13.41
C GLU A 171 -1.71 -14.32 -13.97
N VAL A 172 -2.13 -15.30 -13.15
CA VAL A 172 -2.49 -16.64 -13.67
C VAL A 172 -3.78 -16.60 -14.51
N SER A 173 -4.69 -15.67 -14.23
CA SER A 173 -5.90 -15.50 -15.04
C SER A 173 -5.59 -15.09 -16.48
N LYS A 174 -4.48 -14.37 -16.72
CA LYS A 174 -4.02 -13.98 -18.06
C LYS A 174 -3.60 -15.19 -18.91
N ASP A 175 -3.22 -16.29 -18.26
CA ASP A 175 -2.89 -17.57 -18.92
C ASP A 175 -4.12 -18.47 -19.07
N GLY A 176 -5.31 -17.98 -18.73
CA GLY A 176 -6.57 -18.74 -18.78
C GLY A 176 -6.82 -19.62 -17.54
N PHE A 177 -5.96 -19.54 -16.51
CA PHE A 177 -6.16 -20.23 -15.24
C PHE A 177 -7.04 -19.36 -14.31
N ASP A 178 -8.34 -19.39 -14.56
CA ASP A 178 -9.33 -18.64 -13.78
C ASP A 178 -10.69 -19.35 -13.78
N PHE A 179 -11.50 -19.09 -12.76
CA PHE A 179 -12.90 -19.53 -12.68
C PHE A 179 -13.74 -18.86 -13.77
N LYS A 180 -14.88 -19.45 -14.17
CA LYS A 180 -15.68 -18.86 -15.26
C LYS A 180 -16.47 -17.65 -14.78
N ASN A 181 -16.99 -17.71 -13.57
CA ASN A 181 -17.82 -16.66 -12.97
C ASN A 181 -17.55 -16.55 -11.46
N VAL A 182 -18.20 -15.59 -10.80
CA VAL A 182 -18.07 -15.37 -9.35
C VAL A 182 -18.67 -16.52 -8.54
N GLU A 183 -19.73 -17.17 -9.03
CA GLU A 183 -20.39 -18.29 -8.35
C GLU A 183 -19.44 -19.48 -8.18
N ASP A 184 -18.63 -19.78 -9.19
CA ASP A 184 -17.61 -20.82 -9.09
C ASP A 184 -16.55 -20.49 -8.01
N CYS A 185 -16.19 -19.21 -7.85
CA CYS A 185 -15.31 -18.76 -6.77
C CYS A 185 -15.97 -18.91 -5.40
N ILE A 186 -17.27 -18.62 -5.28
CA ILE A 186 -18.05 -18.81 -4.04
C ILE A 186 -18.08 -20.29 -3.66
N ASN A 187 -18.34 -21.18 -4.63
CA ASN A 187 -18.33 -22.62 -4.39
C ASN A 187 -16.96 -23.10 -3.89
N LYS A 188 -15.86 -22.61 -4.46
CA LYS A 188 -14.52 -22.93 -3.95
C LYS A 188 -14.30 -22.40 -2.53
N LEU A 189 -14.75 -21.18 -2.20
CA LEU A 189 -14.66 -20.69 -0.81
C LEU A 189 -15.43 -21.58 0.18
N LEU A 190 -16.59 -22.11 -0.22
CA LEU A 190 -17.36 -23.03 0.62
C LEU A 190 -16.64 -24.37 0.82
N GLU A 191 -15.92 -24.86 -0.20
CA GLU A 191 -15.05 -26.03 -0.12
C GLU A 191 -13.93 -25.80 0.91
N GLU A 192 -13.15 -24.72 0.77
CA GLU A 192 -12.05 -24.36 1.70
C GLU A 192 -12.56 -24.18 3.14
N LEU A 193 -13.78 -23.63 3.30
CA LEU A 193 -14.41 -23.49 4.62
C LEU A 193 -14.71 -24.85 5.26
N ASN A 194 -15.06 -25.86 4.46
CA ASN A 194 -15.27 -27.21 4.97
C ASN A 194 -13.94 -27.89 5.31
N GLU A 195 -12.92 -27.74 4.48
CA GLU A 195 -11.56 -28.25 4.76
C GLU A 195 -10.98 -27.64 6.05
N TYR A 196 -11.14 -26.32 6.25
CA TYR A 196 -10.77 -25.66 7.50
C TYR A 196 -11.55 -26.21 8.72
N LYS A 197 -12.84 -26.51 8.57
CA LYS A 197 -13.64 -27.13 9.64
C LYS A 197 -13.15 -28.53 9.98
N GLU A 198 -12.75 -29.33 9.00
CA GLU A 198 -12.16 -30.65 9.23
C GLU A 198 -10.80 -30.52 9.94
N ALA A 199 -9.97 -29.56 9.54
CA ALA A 199 -8.71 -29.27 10.21
C ALA A 199 -8.88 -28.90 11.69
N LEU A 200 -9.94 -28.17 12.05
CA LEU A 200 -10.28 -27.85 13.46
C LEU A 200 -10.50 -29.10 14.32
N GLN A 201 -10.98 -30.20 13.74
CA GLN A 201 -11.21 -31.46 14.48
C GLN A 201 -9.91 -32.16 14.85
N THR A 202 -8.88 -32.03 14.02
CA THR A 202 -7.58 -32.71 14.23
C THR A 202 -6.61 -31.92 15.10
N GLN A 203 -6.88 -30.63 15.37
CA GLN A 203 -6.03 -29.69 16.10
C GLN A 203 -4.56 -29.63 15.61
N ASN A 204 -4.30 -30.08 14.39
CA ASN A 204 -2.98 -29.98 13.78
C ASN A 204 -2.74 -28.54 13.36
N LYS A 205 -1.89 -27.84 14.10
CA LYS A 205 -1.56 -26.44 13.87
C LYS A 205 -1.05 -26.16 12.45
N LYS A 206 -0.31 -27.10 11.84
CA LYS A 206 0.17 -26.95 10.47
C LYS A 206 -1.01 -26.97 9.49
N ASN A 207 -1.89 -27.97 9.62
CA ASN A 207 -3.07 -28.09 8.76
C ASN A 207 -3.98 -26.86 8.90
N LEU A 208 -4.17 -26.35 10.12
CA LEU A 208 -4.93 -25.12 10.36
C LEU A 208 -4.33 -23.87 9.70
N ILE A 209 -3.00 -23.80 9.60
CA ILE A 209 -2.34 -22.68 8.90
C ILE A 209 -2.54 -22.81 7.40
N ASP A 210 -2.38 -24.01 6.85
CA ASP A 210 -2.51 -24.29 5.42
C ASP A 210 -3.96 -24.00 4.95
N GLU A 211 -4.96 -24.67 5.54
CA GLU A 211 -6.38 -24.47 5.20
C GLU A 211 -6.87 -23.05 5.50
N GLY A 212 -6.33 -22.42 6.56
CA GLY A 212 -6.65 -21.03 6.89
C GLY A 212 -6.13 -20.05 5.83
N GLY A 213 -4.99 -20.37 5.22
CA GLY A 213 -4.43 -19.64 4.09
C GLY A 213 -5.28 -19.77 2.84
N ASP A 214 -5.71 -20.98 2.50
CA ASP A 214 -6.51 -21.26 1.31
C ASP A 214 -7.92 -20.66 1.41
N LEU A 215 -8.52 -20.66 2.60
CA LEU A 215 -9.76 -19.93 2.88
C LEU A 215 -9.64 -18.43 2.56
N LEU A 216 -8.55 -17.79 3.01
CA LEU A 216 -8.30 -16.37 2.74
C LEU A 216 -8.01 -16.13 1.25
N PHE A 217 -7.23 -17.01 0.61
CA PHE A 217 -6.90 -16.93 -0.80
C PHE A 217 -8.16 -17.02 -1.68
N SER A 218 -9.08 -17.94 -1.34
CA SER A 218 -10.36 -18.09 -2.02
C SER A 218 -11.29 -16.89 -1.82
N ALA A 219 -11.33 -16.31 -0.62
CA ALA A 219 -12.12 -15.09 -0.36
C ALA A 219 -11.62 -13.90 -1.19
N ILE A 220 -10.30 -13.73 -1.31
CA ILE A 220 -9.67 -12.71 -2.17
C ILE A 220 -10.06 -12.91 -3.63
N ASN A 221 -10.17 -14.16 -4.09
CA ASN A 221 -10.50 -14.46 -5.48
C ASN A 221 -11.92 -14.01 -5.86
N ILE A 222 -12.88 -14.11 -4.94
CA ILE A 222 -14.24 -13.59 -5.14
C ILE A 222 -14.21 -12.07 -5.38
N LEU A 223 -13.46 -11.33 -4.54
CA LEU A 223 -13.33 -9.88 -4.66
C LEU A 223 -12.66 -9.49 -5.98
N ARG A 224 -11.53 -10.14 -6.31
CA ARG A 224 -10.83 -9.94 -7.59
C ARG A 224 -11.76 -10.18 -8.78
N LYS A 225 -12.49 -11.31 -8.80
CA LYS A 225 -13.41 -11.66 -9.89
C LYS A 225 -14.55 -10.67 -10.03
N SER A 226 -14.92 -10.00 -8.93
CA SER A 226 -15.92 -8.93 -8.87
C SER A 226 -15.33 -7.54 -9.20
N GLY A 227 -14.04 -7.44 -9.53
CA GLY A 227 -13.37 -6.17 -9.82
C GLY A 227 -13.07 -5.30 -8.60
N ILE A 228 -13.09 -5.88 -7.39
CA ILE A 228 -12.87 -5.19 -6.12
C ILE A 228 -11.41 -5.38 -5.68
N ASN A 229 -10.78 -4.31 -5.19
CA ASN A 229 -9.47 -4.39 -4.54
C ASN A 229 -9.62 -4.98 -3.12
N SER A 230 -8.99 -6.12 -2.86
CA SER A 230 -9.14 -6.86 -1.60
C SER A 230 -8.52 -6.15 -0.40
N GLU A 231 -7.44 -5.40 -0.60
CA GLU A 231 -6.81 -4.60 0.45
C GLU A 231 -7.72 -3.45 0.86
N GLU A 232 -8.26 -2.74 -0.13
CA GLU A 232 -9.21 -1.65 0.09
C GLU A 232 -10.49 -2.15 0.78
N ALA A 233 -11.00 -3.33 0.39
CA ALA A 233 -12.16 -3.93 1.02
C ALA A 233 -11.91 -4.25 2.51
N LEU A 234 -10.77 -4.84 2.84
CA LEU A 234 -10.39 -5.16 4.22
C LEU A 234 -10.14 -3.88 5.04
N TYR A 235 -9.48 -2.90 4.45
CA TYR A 235 -9.26 -1.60 5.04
C TYR A 235 -10.58 -0.91 5.44
N ASN A 236 -11.53 -0.84 4.51
CA ASN A 236 -12.87 -0.29 4.77
C ASN A 236 -13.63 -1.07 5.86
N ALA A 237 -13.46 -2.40 5.89
CA ALA A 237 -14.06 -3.23 6.94
C ALA A 237 -13.48 -2.90 8.33
N ASN A 238 -12.16 -2.70 8.42
CA ASN A 238 -11.46 -2.31 9.65
C ASN A 238 -11.93 -0.93 10.14
N GLY A 239 -11.94 0.08 9.28
CA GLY A 239 -12.41 1.43 9.62
C GLY A 239 -13.86 1.42 10.11
N LYS A 240 -14.74 0.69 9.42
CA LYS A 240 -16.14 0.50 9.83
C LYS A 240 -16.27 -0.17 11.20
N PHE A 241 -15.44 -1.17 11.49
CA PHE A 241 -15.42 -1.82 12.80
C PHE A 241 -14.99 -0.85 13.91
N ILE A 242 -13.88 -0.12 13.69
CA ILE A 242 -13.34 0.87 14.64
C ILE A 242 -14.39 1.94 14.95
N ASN A 243 -15.01 2.51 13.93
CA ASN A 243 -16.03 3.55 14.10
C ASN A 243 -17.26 3.03 14.87
N ARG A 244 -17.73 1.82 14.55
CA ARG A 244 -18.84 1.18 15.29
C ARG A 244 -18.47 0.86 16.73
N TYR A 245 -17.23 0.47 17.00
CA TYR A 245 -16.76 0.17 18.35
C TYR A 245 -16.69 1.44 19.19
N ARG A 246 -16.03 2.49 18.68
CA ARG A 246 -15.96 3.81 19.33
C ARG A 246 -17.34 4.38 19.62
N LYS A 247 -18.27 4.25 18.66
CA LYS A 247 -19.65 4.71 18.86
C LYS A 247 -20.39 3.88 19.92
N ALA A 248 -20.14 2.57 20.00
CA ALA A 248 -20.71 1.74 21.05
C ALA A 248 -20.17 2.14 22.44
N GLU A 249 -18.88 2.48 22.55
CA GLU A 249 -18.28 3.03 23.77
C GLU A 249 -18.90 4.37 24.18
N GLU A 250 -19.07 5.28 23.22
CA GLU A 250 -19.71 6.59 23.44
C GLU A 250 -21.15 6.43 23.94
N LEU A 251 -21.95 5.58 23.29
CA LEU A 251 -23.33 5.32 23.69
C LEU A 251 -23.43 4.72 25.09
N ALA A 252 -22.52 3.82 25.46
CA ALA A 252 -22.50 3.26 26.80
C ALA A 252 -22.10 4.29 27.85
N SER A 253 -21.10 5.13 27.54
CA SER A 253 -20.67 6.22 28.41
C SER A 253 -21.80 7.22 28.65
N ASN A 254 -22.56 7.58 27.61
CA ASN A 254 -23.73 8.47 27.72
C ASN A 254 -24.84 7.88 28.61
N ASP A 255 -24.99 6.56 28.62
CA ASP A 255 -25.91 5.83 29.51
C ASP A 255 -25.30 5.56 30.91
N GLY A 256 -24.12 6.13 31.23
CA GLY A 256 -23.46 6.04 32.53
C GLY A 256 -22.63 4.77 32.76
N PHE A 257 -22.35 4.00 31.72
CA PHE A 257 -21.59 2.75 31.81
C PHE A 257 -20.14 2.90 31.35
N GLN A 258 -19.21 2.27 32.06
CA GLN A 258 -17.86 2.06 31.57
C GLN A 258 -17.82 0.84 30.64
N PHE A 259 -17.65 1.07 29.32
CA PHE A 259 -17.77 0.03 28.30
C PHE A 259 -16.88 -1.19 28.56
N LYS A 260 -15.68 -1.01 29.13
CA LYS A 260 -14.76 -2.11 29.44
C LYS A 260 -15.31 -3.09 30.48
N GLU A 261 -16.08 -2.59 31.45
CA GLU A 261 -16.55 -3.31 32.64
C GLU A 261 -17.90 -4.00 32.45
N ILE A 262 -18.67 -3.59 31.44
CA ILE A 262 -19.95 -4.22 31.15
C ILE A 262 -19.78 -5.59 30.46
N THR A 263 -20.80 -6.45 30.64
CA THR A 263 -20.84 -7.80 30.07
C THR A 263 -20.84 -7.78 28.55
N ILE A 264 -20.41 -8.88 27.91
CA ILE A 264 -20.45 -9.02 26.45
C ILE A 264 -21.88 -8.86 25.90
N PHE A 265 -22.90 -9.29 26.64
CA PHE A 265 -24.30 -9.10 26.27
C PHE A 265 -24.64 -7.61 26.18
N LYS A 266 -24.26 -6.82 27.18
CA LYS A 266 -24.47 -5.38 27.20
C LYS A 266 -23.63 -4.65 26.15
N LYS A 267 -22.37 -5.06 25.93
CA LYS A 267 -21.54 -4.55 24.82
C LYS A 267 -22.22 -4.78 23.48
N ASN A 268 -22.83 -5.95 23.28
CA ASN A 268 -23.53 -6.29 22.04
C ASN A 268 -24.79 -5.43 21.84
N GLU A 269 -25.52 -5.07 22.90
CA GLU A 269 -26.63 -4.11 22.78
C GLU A 269 -26.16 -2.77 22.21
N TYR A 270 -25.07 -2.21 22.74
CA TYR A 270 -24.50 -0.95 22.25
C TYR A 270 -23.89 -1.09 20.84
N TRP A 271 -23.30 -2.24 20.52
CA TRP A 271 -22.83 -2.55 19.17
C TRP A 271 -23.97 -2.59 18.15
N ILE A 272 -25.11 -3.21 18.49
CA ILE A 272 -26.30 -3.22 17.63
C ILE A 272 -26.84 -1.79 17.45
N LYS A 273 -26.86 -0.98 18.53
CA LYS A 273 -27.21 0.45 18.43
C LYS A 273 -26.26 1.21 17.51
N SER A 274 -24.94 0.99 17.61
CA SER A 274 -23.94 1.71 16.83
C SER A 274 -23.99 1.43 15.33
N LYS A 275 -24.44 0.23 14.92
CA LYS A 275 -24.64 -0.11 13.50
C LYS A 275 -25.60 0.83 12.77
N LYS A 276 -26.58 1.45 13.46
CA LYS A 276 -27.54 2.39 12.86
C LYS A 276 -26.90 3.69 12.36
N PHE A 277 -25.68 3.99 12.78
CA PHE A 277 -24.95 5.20 12.42
C PHE A 277 -23.97 5.02 11.26
N TYR A 278 -23.66 3.77 10.89
CA TYR A 278 -22.61 3.44 9.92
C TYR A 278 -23.04 2.27 9.02
N SER A 279 -24.25 2.37 8.43
CA SER A 279 -24.79 1.36 7.50
C SER A 279 -23.97 1.28 6.23
#